data_AF-A0AAW8WJ23-F1
#
_entry.id   AF-A0AAW8WJ23-F1
#
_cell.length_a   1.000
_cell.length_b   1.000
_cell.length_c   1.000
_cell.angle_alpha   90.00
_cell.angle_beta   90.00
_cell.angle_gamma   90.00
#
_symmetry.space_group_name_H-M   'P 1'
#
loop_
_entity.id
_entity.type
_entity.pdbx_description
1 polymer ?
#
loop_
_entity_poly.entity_id
_entity_poly.type
_entity_poly.pdbx_seq_one_letter_code
_entity_poly.pdbx_strand_id
1 'polypeptide(L)'
;MKRFQHKYTLPAILTLLVLAIAFLLIGFFNFRRQTTLPADANSSAIGIELNQDVDYVDLHKLQANGVSFVYLKATQGRSYFDENYLSYRDQILGTKLAFGSEIYYSNESTPLEHYRYFSQQVGSNTGSLPILIVPAVTSRSARYLRSMGRFATLLQASGKRVMVKVDHKYQHYFNPQTMFMSSGNKAPNTLRYSFWCYTTNGRVKNVNGLDRGVTMYAYNGTVSQYKQKYGQLTQ
;
A
#
# COMPACT_ATOMS: atom_id res chain seq x y z
N MET A 1 -7.94 -64.78 -26.93
CA MET A 1 -7.70 -63.38 -26.52
C MET A 1 -8.24 -63.18 -25.10
N LYS A 2 -7.38 -63.17 -24.07
CA LYS A 2 -7.81 -63.00 -22.67
C LYS A 2 -8.22 -61.55 -22.44
N ARG A 3 -9.52 -61.28 -22.30
CA ARG A 3 -10.03 -59.98 -21.83
C ARG A 3 -9.72 -59.85 -20.35
N PHE A 4 -8.69 -59.06 -20.00
CA PHE A 4 -8.43 -58.64 -18.63
C PHE A 4 -9.59 -57.75 -18.16
N GLN A 5 -10.58 -58.33 -17.48
CA GLN A 5 -11.60 -57.56 -16.77
C GLN A 5 -11.01 -57.07 -15.45
N HIS A 6 -10.43 -55.87 -15.46
CA HIS A 6 -9.99 -55.21 -14.25
C HIS A 6 -11.18 -54.68 -13.45
N LYS A 7 -11.79 -55.52 -12.61
CA LYS A 7 -12.91 -55.13 -11.71
C LYS A 7 -12.57 -53.95 -10.79
N TYR A 8 -11.27 -53.70 -10.58
CA TYR A 8 -10.76 -52.67 -9.67
C TYR A 8 -10.16 -51.44 -10.36
N THR A 9 -9.97 -51.42 -11.69
CA THR A 9 -9.36 -50.25 -12.36
C THR A 9 -10.28 -49.05 -12.39
N LEU A 10 -11.56 -49.24 -12.72
CA LEU A 10 -12.53 -48.13 -12.74
C LEU A 10 -12.70 -47.45 -11.36
N PRO A 11 -12.93 -48.19 -10.25
CA PRO A 11 -13.01 -47.54 -8.92
C PRO A 11 -11.68 -46.91 -8.49
N ALA A 12 -10.52 -47.50 -8.85
CA ALA A 12 -9.22 -46.89 -8.58
C ALA A 12 -9.02 -45.57 -9.35
N ILE A 13 -9.40 -45.52 -10.63
CA ILE A 13 -9.34 -44.31 -11.46
C ILE A 13 -10.27 -43.23 -10.89
N LEU A 14 -11.50 -43.59 -10.50
CA LEU A 14 -12.43 -42.64 -9.89
C LEU A 14 -11.92 -42.10 -8.56
N THR A 15 -11.28 -42.96 -7.74
CA THR A 15 -10.68 -42.55 -6.46
C THR A 15 -9.52 -41.58 -6.69
N LEU A 16 -8.63 -41.89 -7.63
CA LEU A 16 -7.53 -41.01 -8.02
C LEU A 16 -8.02 -39.66 -8.56
N LEU A 17 -9.10 -39.66 -9.35
CA LEU A 17 -9.70 -38.44 -9.88
C LEU A 17 -10.26 -37.54 -8.77
N VAL A 18 -10.99 -38.12 -7.81
CA VAL A 18 -11.52 -37.39 -6.66
C VAL A 18 -10.40 -36.80 -5.81
N LEU A 19 -9.33 -37.58 -5.56
CA LEU A 19 -8.15 -37.08 -4.84
C LEU A 19 -7.47 -35.94 -5.59
N ALA A 20 -7.28 -36.06 -6.91
CA ALA A 20 -6.68 -35.00 -7.73
C ALA A 20 -7.50 -33.70 -7.68
N ILE A 21 -8.84 -33.79 -7.78
CA ILE A 21 -9.74 -32.64 -7.65
C ILE A 21 -9.64 -32.03 -6.24
N ALA A 22 -9.62 -32.85 -5.19
CA ALA A 22 -9.46 -32.36 -3.82
C ALA A 22 -8.13 -31.64 -3.62
N PHE A 23 -7.02 -32.17 -4.13
CA PHE A 23 -5.71 -31.51 -4.10
C PHE A 23 -5.70 -30.19 -4.89
N LEU A 24 -6.32 -30.15 -6.07
CA LEU A 24 -6.46 -28.92 -6.86
C LEU A 24 -7.29 -27.85 -6.14
N LEU A 25 -8.41 -28.25 -5.51
CA LEU A 25 -9.23 -27.35 -4.71
C LEU A 25 -8.45 -26.82 -3.51
N ILE A 26 -7.75 -27.68 -2.76
CA ILE A 26 -6.91 -27.27 -1.62
C ILE A 26 -5.82 -26.30 -2.09
N GLY A 27 -5.12 -26.61 -3.19
CA GLY A 27 -4.11 -25.73 -3.79
C GLY A 27 -4.68 -24.37 -4.18
N PHE A 28 -5.83 -24.35 -4.84
CA PHE A 28 -6.53 -23.13 -5.25
C PHE A 28 -6.98 -22.28 -4.06
N PHE A 29 -7.58 -22.89 -3.03
CA PHE A 29 -7.99 -22.18 -1.82
C PHE A 29 -6.80 -21.64 -1.03
N ASN A 30 -5.69 -22.39 -0.95
CA ASN A 30 -4.47 -21.92 -0.31
C ASN A 30 -3.81 -20.76 -1.08
N PHE A 31 -3.82 -20.80 -2.42
CA PHE A 31 -3.28 -19.73 -3.25
C PHE A 31 -4.10 -18.43 -3.11
N ARG A 32 -5.43 -18.51 -3.09
CA ARG A 32 -6.31 -17.34 -2.87
C ARG A 32 -6.19 -16.70 -1.48
N ARG A 33 -5.54 -17.37 -0.54
CA ARG A 33 -5.27 -16.88 0.82
C ARG A 33 -3.89 -16.23 0.98
N GLN A 34 -3.06 -16.22 -0.06
CA GLN A 34 -1.74 -15.59 0.04
C GLN A 34 -1.83 -14.06 -0.04
N THR A 35 -0.87 -13.39 0.58
CA THR A 35 -0.69 -11.94 0.45
C THR A 35 -0.49 -11.60 -1.02
N THR A 36 -1.19 -10.59 -1.53
CA THR A 36 -1.00 -10.15 -2.92
C THR A 36 0.39 -9.56 -3.06
N LEU A 37 1.14 -10.00 -4.07
CA LEU A 37 2.47 -9.49 -4.40
C LEU A 37 2.44 -8.80 -5.76
N PRO A 38 3.31 -7.80 -6.00
CA PRO A 38 3.48 -7.23 -7.33
C PRO A 38 4.02 -8.27 -8.31
N ALA A 39 3.64 -8.16 -9.60
CA ALA A 39 3.96 -9.15 -10.64
C ALA A 39 5.47 -9.39 -10.87
N ASP A 40 6.33 -8.42 -10.52
CA ASP A 40 7.77 -8.44 -10.76
C ASP A 40 8.62 -8.53 -9.46
N ALA A 41 8.01 -8.81 -8.31
CA ALA A 41 8.64 -8.57 -7.01
C ALA A 41 9.23 -9.84 -6.37
N ASN A 42 10.45 -10.20 -6.76
CA ASN A 42 11.27 -11.11 -5.96
C ASN A 42 12.11 -10.38 -4.88
N SER A 43 11.97 -9.06 -4.68
CA SER A 43 12.85 -8.32 -3.74
C SER A 43 12.39 -6.92 -3.28
N SER A 44 11.12 -6.54 -3.45
CA SER A 44 10.62 -5.23 -3.00
C SER A 44 9.95 -5.30 -1.64
N ALA A 45 10.24 -4.33 -0.77
CA ALA A 45 9.45 -4.11 0.43
C ALA A 45 8.02 -3.72 0.04
N ILE A 46 7.01 -4.42 0.56
CA ILE A 46 5.60 -4.12 0.32
C ILE A 46 4.99 -3.40 1.53
N GLY A 47 4.01 -2.56 1.27
CA GLY A 47 3.22 -1.90 2.29
C GLY A 47 1.76 -1.82 1.91
N ILE A 48 0.93 -1.35 2.84
CA ILE A 48 -0.51 -1.20 2.65
C ILE A 48 -0.97 0.18 3.09
N GLU A 49 -2.16 0.59 2.63
CA GLU A 49 -2.93 1.66 3.25
C GLU A 49 -3.75 1.10 4.41
N LEU A 50 -3.81 1.82 5.53
CA LEU A 50 -4.77 1.62 6.60
C LEU A 50 -5.58 2.91 6.79
N ASN A 51 -6.88 2.74 6.99
CA ASN A 51 -7.86 3.81 7.16
C ASN A 51 -9.00 3.31 8.07
N GLN A 52 -9.97 4.18 8.33
CA GLN A 52 -11.11 3.88 9.20
C GLN A 52 -12.11 2.86 8.64
N ASP A 53 -12.00 2.44 7.38
CA ASP A 53 -12.93 1.45 6.80
C ASP A 53 -12.68 0.03 7.36
N VAL A 54 -11.58 -0.16 8.11
CA VAL A 54 -11.27 -1.40 8.81
C VAL A 54 -11.12 -1.09 10.31
N ASP A 55 -12.05 -1.61 11.12
CA ASP A 55 -12.16 -1.32 12.56
C ASP A 55 -10.93 -1.75 13.36
N TYR A 56 -10.41 -2.96 13.09
CA TYR A 56 -9.25 -3.52 13.79
C TYR A 56 -8.37 -4.34 12.86
N VAL A 57 -7.07 -4.03 12.88
CA VAL A 57 -6.04 -4.79 12.17
C VAL A 57 -4.92 -5.16 13.15
N ASP A 58 -4.63 -6.46 13.23
CA ASP A 58 -3.48 -6.96 13.98
C ASP A 58 -2.17 -6.66 13.22
N LEU A 59 -1.49 -5.59 13.65
CA LEU A 59 -0.26 -5.12 13.00
C LEU A 59 0.93 -6.09 13.14
N HIS A 60 0.93 -6.95 14.18
CA HIS A 60 1.94 -8.00 14.29
C HIS A 60 1.74 -9.07 13.23
N LYS A 61 0.48 -9.42 12.91
CA LYS A 61 0.20 -10.32 11.79
C LYS A 61 0.51 -9.69 10.45
N LEU A 62 0.31 -8.38 10.25
CA LEU A 62 0.78 -7.69 9.04
C LEU A 62 2.28 -7.92 8.83
N GLN A 63 3.07 -7.61 9.86
CA GLN A 63 4.52 -7.79 9.84
C GLN A 63 4.90 -9.26 9.57
N ALA A 64 4.26 -10.21 10.26
CA ALA A 64 4.52 -11.64 10.08
C ALA A 64 4.16 -12.15 8.66
N ASN A 65 3.28 -11.45 7.94
CA ASN A 65 2.89 -11.79 6.57
C ASN A 65 3.61 -10.94 5.51
N GLY A 66 4.78 -10.39 5.86
CA GLY A 66 5.71 -9.75 4.93
C GLY A 66 5.44 -8.27 4.65
N VAL A 67 4.47 -7.66 5.33
CA VAL A 67 4.24 -6.21 5.24
C VAL A 67 5.37 -5.48 5.96
N SER A 68 5.94 -4.50 5.26
CA SER A 68 7.15 -3.77 5.66
C SER A 68 6.87 -2.35 6.11
N PHE A 69 5.78 -1.78 5.62
CA PHE A 69 5.30 -0.46 6.00
C PHE A 69 3.79 -0.29 5.85
N VAL A 70 3.28 0.75 6.48
CA VAL A 70 1.90 1.20 6.33
C VAL A 70 1.85 2.70 6.01
N TYR A 71 0.97 3.09 5.10
CA TYR A 71 0.49 4.46 5.02
C TYR A 71 -0.81 4.56 5.79
N LEU A 72 -0.88 5.50 6.73
CA LEU A 72 -2.10 5.78 7.47
C LEU A 72 -2.80 6.95 6.79
N LYS A 73 -4.01 6.73 6.28
CA LYS A 73 -4.87 7.82 5.83
C LYS A 73 -5.10 8.74 7.03
N ALA A 74 -4.75 10.02 6.87
CA ALA A 74 -4.87 11.01 7.94
C ALA A 74 -6.00 11.98 7.66
N THR A 75 -5.88 12.76 6.59
CA THR A 75 -6.85 13.80 6.26
C THR A 75 -7.30 13.74 4.81
N GLN A 76 -8.52 14.21 4.57
CA GLN A 76 -9.03 14.53 3.24
C GLN A 76 -9.60 15.94 3.27
N GLY A 77 -9.19 16.78 2.31
CA GLY A 77 -9.68 18.17 2.35
C GLY A 77 -9.14 18.95 3.56
N ARG A 78 -9.99 19.84 4.06
CA ARG A 78 -9.77 20.63 5.30
C ARG A 78 -10.74 20.25 6.43
N SER A 79 -11.46 19.14 6.30
CA SER A 79 -12.63 18.85 7.15
C SER A 79 -12.79 17.39 7.54
N TYR A 80 -12.11 16.46 6.87
CA TYR A 80 -12.18 15.05 7.19
C TYR A 80 -10.87 14.59 7.82
N PHE A 81 -10.96 13.99 9.01
CA PHE A 81 -9.89 13.30 9.70
C PHE A 81 -10.29 11.84 9.89
N ASP A 82 -9.36 10.92 9.60
CA ASP A 82 -9.58 9.48 9.75
C ASP A 82 -9.56 9.11 11.24
N GLU A 83 -10.65 8.54 11.74
CA GLU A 83 -10.85 8.26 13.17
C GLU A 83 -9.83 7.23 13.70
N ASN A 84 -9.34 6.33 12.85
CA ASN A 84 -8.39 5.29 13.25
C ASN A 84 -6.93 5.72 13.11
N TYR A 85 -6.63 6.91 12.56
CA TYR A 85 -5.26 7.37 12.34
C TYR A 85 -4.40 7.35 13.62
N LEU A 86 -4.91 7.93 14.72
CA LEU A 86 -4.15 8.00 15.98
C LEU A 86 -3.97 6.61 16.60
N SER A 87 -5.02 5.80 16.59
CA SER A 87 -5.00 4.43 17.11
C SER A 87 -3.95 3.58 16.37
N TYR A 88 -3.97 3.59 15.04
CA TYR A 88 -2.96 2.87 14.26
C TYR A 88 -1.55 3.41 14.48
N ARG A 89 -1.39 4.74 14.54
CA ARG A 89 -0.08 5.36 14.80
C ARG A 89 0.52 4.89 16.12
N ASP A 90 -0.29 4.80 17.16
CA ASP A 90 0.15 4.37 18.48
C ASP A 90 0.45 2.86 18.51
N GLN A 91 -0.40 2.04 17.87
CA GLN A 91 -0.18 0.59 17.76
C GLN A 91 1.09 0.22 16.97
N ILE A 92 1.45 0.99 15.94
CA ILE A 92 2.64 0.74 15.12
C ILE A 92 3.93 0.75 15.96
N LEU A 93 3.97 1.52 17.05
CA LEU A 93 5.14 1.59 17.95
C LEU A 93 5.49 0.22 18.56
N GLY A 94 4.52 -0.69 18.66
CA GLY A 94 4.75 -2.07 19.10
C GLY A 94 5.35 -2.98 18.01
N THR A 95 5.56 -2.49 16.79
CA THR A 95 5.98 -3.29 15.63
C THR A 95 7.28 -2.76 15.01
N LYS A 96 7.79 -3.47 14.01
CA LYS A 96 8.91 -3.06 13.15
C LYS A 96 8.44 -2.41 11.84
N LEU A 97 7.15 -2.16 11.70
CA LEU A 97 6.60 -1.51 10.50
C LEU A 97 7.08 -0.06 10.46
N ALA A 98 7.63 0.37 9.34
CA ALA A 98 7.74 1.80 9.09
C ALA A 98 6.34 2.35 8.79
N PHE A 99 6.12 3.63 9.07
CA PHE A 99 4.87 4.27 8.70
C PHE A 99 5.04 5.65 8.08
N GLY A 100 4.03 6.04 7.32
CA GLY A 100 3.87 7.37 6.75
C GLY A 100 2.44 7.86 6.89
N SER A 101 2.27 9.17 6.89
CA SER A 101 0.94 9.78 6.86
C SER A 101 0.53 10.07 5.41
N GLU A 102 -0.72 9.77 5.09
CA GLU A 102 -1.31 9.99 3.77
C GLU A 102 -2.39 11.07 3.82
N ILE A 103 -2.37 11.96 2.83
CA ILE A 103 -3.25 13.11 2.72
C ILE A 103 -3.96 13.06 1.37
N TYR A 104 -5.28 13.00 1.41
CA TYR A 104 -6.13 13.09 0.24
C TYR A 104 -6.40 14.57 -0.09
N TYR A 105 -5.63 15.10 -1.05
CA TYR A 105 -5.68 16.50 -1.45
C TYR A 105 -6.91 16.78 -2.32
N SER A 106 -7.71 17.77 -1.95
CA SER A 106 -8.97 18.12 -2.61
C SER A 106 -8.82 19.42 -3.40
N ASN A 107 -9.80 19.74 -4.24
CA ASN A 107 -9.92 21.04 -4.90
C ASN A 107 -10.94 21.96 -4.21
N GLU A 108 -11.43 21.60 -3.03
CA GLU A 108 -12.47 22.33 -2.29
C GLU A 108 -11.89 23.38 -1.33
N SER A 109 -10.56 23.46 -1.21
CA SER A 109 -9.88 24.30 -0.23
C SER A 109 -8.50 24.74 -0.71
N THR A 110 -7.94 25.73 -0.03
CA THR A 110 -6.61 26.27 -0.36
C THR A 110 -5.48 25.39 0.21
N PRO A 111 -4.27 25.44 -0.38
CA PRO A 111 -3.10 24.75 0.15
C PRO A 111 -2.83 25.04 1.64
N LEU A 112 -3.07 26.28 2.08
CA LEU A 112 -2.82 26.70 3.45
C LEU A 112 -3.85 26.14 4.43
N GLU A 113 -5.12 26.05 4.04
CA GLU A 113 -6.16 25.42 4.86
C GLU A 113 -5.91 23.92 5.02
N HIS A 114 -5.54 23.24 3.93
CA HIS A 114 -5.09 21.84 3.98
C HIS A 114 -3.92 21.63 4.94
N TYR A 115 -2.89 22.50 4.86
CA TYR A 115 -1.72 22.45 5.73
C TYR A 115 -2.08 22.67 7.20
N ARG A 116 -2.83 23.73 7.52
CA ARG A 116 -3.25 24.02 8.89
C ARG A 116 -4.06 22.88 9.48
N TYR A 117 -5.02 22.36 8.72
CA TYR A 117 -5.87 21.25 9.17
C TYR A 117 -5.05 19.98 9.42
N PHE A 118 -4.20 19.58 8.46
CA PHE A 118 -3.31 18.43 8.64
C PHE A 118 -2.38 18.61 9.85
N SER A 119 -1.70 19.75 9.97
CA SER A 119 -0.79 20.02 11.09
C SER A 119 -1.51 20.02 12.44
N GLN A 120 -2.74 20.53 12.49
CA GLN A 120 -3.56 20.53 13.70
C GLN A 120 -3.96 19.11 14.13
N GLN A 121 -4.40 18.28 13.19
CA GLN A 121 -4.89 16.92 13.49
C GLN A 121 -3.77 15.92 13.74
N VAL A 122 -2.70 15.97 12.92
CA VAL A 122 -1.64 14.98 12.92
C VAL A 122 -0.47 15.35 13.85
N GLY A 123 -0.20 16.65 14.00
CA GLY A 123 0.97 17.14 14.72
C GLY A 123 2.29 16.86 13.98
N SER A 124 3.37 16.69 14.75
CA SER A 124 4.72 16.55 14.20
C SER A 124 5.11 15.11 13.86
N ASN A 125 4.49 14.10 14.47
CA ASN A 125 4.83 12.70 14.22
C ASN A 125 4.07 12.15 13.00
N THR A 126 4.67 12.33 11.82
CA THR A 126 4.11 11.91 10.53
C THR A 126 4.66 10.57 10.04
N GLY A 127 5.51 9.91 10.84
CA GLY A 127 6.23 8.69 10.47
C GLY A 127 7.58 8.92 9.79
N SER A 128 8.29 7.82 9.52
CA SER A 128 9.61 7.80 8.88
C SER A 128 9.55 7.81 7.35
N LEU A 129 8.42 7.43 6.77
CA LEU A 129 8.18 7.55 5.34
C LEU A 129 7.87 9.01 4.94
N PRO A 130 8.08 9.39 3.68
CA PRO A 130 7.61 10.69 3.17
C PRO A 130 6.10 10.81 3.36
N ILE A 131 5.59 12.01 3.66
CA ILE A 131 4.15 12.28 3.63
C ILE A 131 3.65 12.04 2.21
N LEU A 132 2.68 11.15 2.06
CA LEU A 132 2.10 10.82 0.77
C LEU A 132 0.90 11.72 0.51
N ILE A 133 0.94 12.48 -0.58
CA ILE A 133 -0.19 13.28 -1.04
C ILE A 133 -0.85 12.56 -2.22
N VAL A 134 -2.10 12.16 -2.02
CA VAL A 134 -2.93 11.50 -3.04
C VAL A 134 -3.98 12.47 -3.54
N PRO A 135 -4.21 12.58 -4.86
CA PRO A 135 -5.33 13.36 -5.37
C PRO A 135 -6.68 12.74 -4.97
N ALA A 136 -7.52 13.50 -4.26
CA ALA A 136 -8.90 13.12 -3.92
C ALA A 136 -9.88 13.28 -5.10
N VAL A 137 -9.43 13.92 -6.19
CA VAL A 137 -10.20 14.13 -7.42
C VAL A 137 -9.48 13.55 -8.63
N THR A 138 -10.22 13.26 -9.70
CA THR A 138 -9.67 12.71 -10.95
C THR A 138 -8.98 13.76 -11.83
N SER A 139 -9.39 15.03 -11.74
CA SER A 139 -8.84 16.12 -12.56
C SER A 139 -7.33 16.33 -12.33
N ARG A 140 -6.59 16.57 -13.42
CA ARG A 140 -5.15 16.93 -13.40
C ARG A 140 -4.90 18.28 -14.09
N SER A 141 -5.82 19.23 -13.88
CA SER A 141 -5.66 20.58 -14.41
C SER A 141 -4.39 21.25 -13.86
N ALA A 142 -3.81 22.16 -14.64
CA ALA A 142 -2.64 22.93 -14.21
C ALA A 142 -2.90 23.73 -12.92
N ARG A 143 -4.14 24.22 -12.73
CA ARG A 143 -4.57 24.90 -11.50
C ARG A 143 -4.51 23.96 -10.29
N TYR A 144 -5.07 22.76 -10.43
CA TYR A 144 -5.07 21.75 -9.38
C TYR A 144 -3.64 21.31 -9.01
N LEU A 145 -2.81 20.99 -10.01
CA LEU A 145 -1.43 20.55 -9.79
C LEU A 145 -0.56 21.66 -9.18
N ARG A 146 -0.70 22.92 -9.61
CA ARG A 146 -0.04 24.06 -8.94
C ARG A 146 -0.47 24.22 -7.49
N SER A 147 -1.75 24.02 -7.21
CA SER A 147 -2.29 24.09 -5.84
C SER A 147 -1.69 22.98 -4.96
N MET A 148 -1.75 21.73 -5.43
CA MET A 148 -1.14 20.58 -4.75
C MET A 148 0.38 20.73 -4.59
N GLY A 149 1.07 21.30 -5.58
CA GLY A 149 2.50 21.62 -5.50
C GLY A 149 2.83 22.66 -4.44
N ARG A 150 2.03 23.73 -4.31
CA ARG A 150 2.17 24.69 -3.20
C ARG A 150 1.94 24.05 -1.84
N PHE A 151 0.99 23.12 -1.74
CA PHE A 151 0.75 22.36 -0.52
C PHE A 151 1.95 21.47 -0.16
N ALA A 152 2.53 20.76 -1.13
CA ALA A 152 3.78 20.01 -0.95
C ALA A 152 4.92 20.92 -0.46
N THR A 153 5.06 22.13 -1.01
CA THR A 153 6.07 23.10 -0.56
C THR A 153 5.87 23.52 0.90
N LEU A 154 4.63 23.71 1.37
CA LEU A 154 4.35 24.06 2.77
C LEU A 154 4.80 22.93 3.72
N LEU A 155 4.51 21.67 3.36
CA LEU A 155 4.98 20.52 4.12
C LEU A 155 6.51 20.42 4.12
N GLN A 156 7.15 20.62 2.96
CA GLN A 156 8.62 20.62 2.86
C GLN A 156 9.28 21.72 3.68
N ALA A 157 8.70 22.93 3.70
CA ALA A 157 9.17 24.04 4.52
C ALA A 157 9.11 23.74 6.02
N SER A 158 8.23 22.82 6.45
CA SER A 158 8.17 22.30 7.83
C SER A 158 9.16 21.15 8.11
N GLY A 159 10.12 20.91 7.22
CA GLY A 159 11.14 19.87 7.35
C GLY A 159 10.68 18.46 6.98
N LYS A 160 9.51 18.33 6.33
CA LYS A 160 8.96 17.02 5.95
C LYS A 160 9.42 16.58 4.57
N ARG A 161 9.74 15.29 4.43
CA ARG A 161 9.86 14.65 3.12
C ARG A 161 8.47 14.43 2.56
N VAL A 162 8.27 14.73 1.28
CA VAL A 162 6.96 14.67 0.62
C VAL A 162 7.04 13.82 -0.64
N MET A 163 6.01 12.99 -0.84
CA MET A 163 5.80 12.19 -2.03
C MET A 163 4.40 12.44 -2.59
N VAL A 164 4.26 12.51 -3.91
CA VAL A 164 2.97 12.72 -4.58
C VAL A 164 2.60 11.53 -5.46
N LYS A 165 1.35 11.05 -5.36
CA LYS A 165 0.81 9.97 -6.20
C LYS A 165 0.22 10.53 -7.50
N VAL A 166 1.09 11.06 -8.36
CA VAL A 166 0.78 11.56 -9.70
C VAL A 166 1.86 11.13 -10.70
N ASP A 167 1.53 11.14 -11.99
CA ASP A 167 2.50 10.84 -13.04
C ASP A 167 3.66 11.84 -13.04
N HIS A 168 4.88 11.34 -13.17
CA HIS A 168 6.12 12.12 -13.17
C HIS A 168 6.18 13.18 -14.29
N LYS A 169 5.39 13.06 -15.37
CA LYS A 169 5.27 14.13 -16.38
C LYS A 169 4.84 15.48 -15.78
N TYR A 170 4.19 15.46 -14.61
CA TYR A 170 3.75 16.64 -13.88
C TYR A 170 4.81 17.20 -12.92
N GLN A 171 6.05 16.69 -12.91
CA GLN A 171 7.10 17.11 -11.99
C GLN A 171 7.35 18.63 -11.93
N HIS A 172 7.16 19.34 -13.05
CA HIS A 172 7.37 20.78 -13.16
C HIS A 172 6.39 21.63 -12.31
N TYR A 173 5.34 21.03 -11.75
CA TYR A 173 4.44 21.68 -10.79
C TYR A 173 4.91 21.59 -9.33
N PHE A 174 5.95 20.81 -9.05
CA PHE A 174 6.41 20.49 -7.71
C PHE A 174 7.87 20.93 -7.51
N ASN A 175 8.28 21.10 -6.25
CA ASN A 175 9.68 21.34 -5.91
C ASN A 175 10.54 20.13 -6.37
N PRO A 176 11.77 20.33 -6.90
CA PRO A 176 12.68 19.25 -7.29
C PRO A 176 12.93 18.15 -6.23
N GLN A 177 12.80 18.47 -4.93
CA GLN A 177 12.95 17.51 -3.83
C GLN A 177 11.70 16.62 -3.62
N THR A 178 10.60 16.90 -4.32
CA THR A 178 9.35 16.14 -4.19
C THR A 178 9.50 14.78 -4.83
N MET A 179 9.22 13.73 -4.06
CA MET A 179 9.26 12.36 -4.56
C MET A 179 7.97 12.01 -5.30
N PHE A 180 8.01 11.02 -6.19
CA PHE A 180 6.83 10.59 -6.95
C PHE A 180 6.52 9.11 -6.69
N MET A 181 5.22 8.81 -6.62
CA MET A 181 4.67 7.46 -6.58
C MET A 181 3.84 7.21 -7.84
N SER A 182 4.13 6.11 -8.55
CA SER A 182 3.31 5.68 -9.69
C SER A 182 2.11 4.85 -9.23
N SER A 183 1.16 4.61 -10.13
CA SER A 183 0.07 3.66 -9.94
C SER A 183 -0.02 2.74 -11.16
N GLY A 184 -0.07 1.43 -10.95
CA GLY A 184 -0.13 0.44 -12.02
C GLY A 184 0.42 -0.92 -11.61
N ASN A 185 -0.01 -1.98 -12.30
CA ASN A 185 0.34 -3.36 -11.96
C ASN A 185 1.78 -3.77 -12.35
N LYS A 186 2.52 -2.92 -13.08
CA LYS A 186 3.90 -3.13 -13.48
C LYS A 186 4.84 -2.22 -12.69
N ALA A 187 6.04 -2.72 -12.37
CA ALA A 187 7.05 -1.89 -11.73
C ALA A 187 7.41 -0.66 -12.60
N PRO A 188 7.39 0.57 -12.04
CA PRO A 188 7.71 1.76 -12.80
C PRO A 188 9.22 2.04 -12.84
N ASN A 189 9.65 2.99 -13.67
CA ASN A 189 11.05 3.40 -13.76
C ASN A 189 11.60 3.90 -12.40
N THR A 190 12.64 3.24 -11.90
CA THR A 190 13.30 3.50 -10.60
C THR A 190 13.97 4.86 -10.49
N LEU A 191 14.33 5.49 -11.62
CA LEU A 191 14.89 6.85 -11.65
C LEU A 191 13.82 7.94 -11.43
N ARG A 192 12.54 7.62 -11.70
CA ARG A 192 11.43 8.58 -11.65
C ARG A 192 10.53 8.41 -10.44
N TYR A 193 10.37 7.17 -9.97
CA TYR A 193 9.41 6.83 -8.93
C TYR A 193 10.10 6.09 -7.80
N SER A 194 9.86 6.52 -6.56
CA SER A 194 10.43 5.89 -5.36
C SER A 194 9.57 4.75 -4.81
N PHE A 195 8.26 4.79 -5.07
CA PHE A 195 7.29 3.79 -4.68
C PHE A 195 6.26 3.63 -5.81
N TRP A 196 5.44 2.59 -5.75
CA TRP A 196 4.26 2.48 -6.59
C TRP A 196 3.09 1.79 -5.90
N CYS A 197 1.89 2.23 -6.21
CA CYS A 197 0.64 1.57 -5.86
C CYS A 197 0.35 0.49 -6.92
N TYR A 198 0.49 -0.78 -6.58
CA TYR A 198 0.37 -1.87 -7.56
C TYR A 198 -1.02 -2.47 -7.65
N THR A 199 -1.82 -2.31 -6.59
CA THR A 199 -3.23 -2.74 -6.57
C THR A 199 -4.02 -1.95 -5.53
N THR A 200 -5.31 -1.77 -5.79
CA THR A 200 -6.32 -1.31 -4.83
C THR A 200 -7.28 -2.42 -4.41
N ASN A 201 -7.04 -3.64 -4.88
CA ASN A 201 -7.84 -4.82 -4.57
C ASN A 201 -6.92 -5.98 -4.16
N GLY A 202 -5.96 -5.65 -3.29
CA GLY A 202 -5.05 -6.62 -2.68
C GLY A 202 -5.69 -7.34 -1.49
N ARG A 203 -4.88 -8.19 -0.87
CA ARG A 203 -5.19 -8.90 0.38
C ARG A 203 -3.93 -9.20 1.17
N VAL A 204 -4.05 -9.36 2.48
CA VAL A 204 -2.98 -9.81 3.37
C VAL A 204 -3.40 -11.15 3.99
N LYS A 205 -2.51 -12.15 3.88
CA LYS A 205 -2.78 -13.50 4.39
C LYS A 205 -3.05 -13.46 5.90
N ASN A 206 -4.10 -14.16 6.35
CA ASN A 206 -4.40 -14.40 7.76
C ASN A 206 -4.56 -13.11 8.62
N VAL A 207 -4.95 -11.99 8.02
CA VAL A 207 -5.27 -10.75 8.74
C VAL A 207 -6.73 -10.39 8.52
N ASN A 208 -7.49 -10.29 9.61
CA ASN A 208 -8.91 -9.96 9.57
C ASN A 208 -9.11 -8.56 9.00
N GLY A 209 -10.18 -8.38 8.20
CA GLY A 209 -10.48 -7.12 7.53
C GLY A 209 -9.64 -6.82 6.28
N LEU A 210 -8.65 -7.65 5.96
CA LEU A 210 -7.72 -7.45 4.84
C LEU A 210 -7.74 -8.59 3.81
N ASP A 211 -8.87 -9.27 3.64
CA ASP A 211 -9.04 -10.39 2.70
C ASP A 211 -9.28 -9.95 1.24
N ARG A 212 -9.63 -8.67 1.02
CA ARG A 212 -9.87 -8.04 -0.29
C ARG A 212 -9.87 -6.51 -0.16
N GLY A 213 -9.86 -5.79 -1.29
CA GLY A 213 -10.02 -4.33 -1.30
C GLY A 213 -8.87 -3.55 -0.66
N VAL A 214 -7.73 -4.20 -0.40
CA VAL A 214 -6.58 -3.54 0.25
C VAL A 214 -5.78 -2.76 -0.78
N THR A 215 -5.57 -1.47 -0.54
CA THR A 215 -4.59 -0.69 -1.29
C THR A 215 -3.19 -1.09 -0.88
N MET A 216 -2.38 -1.52 -1.85
CA MET A 216 -1.03 -2.02 -1.59
C MET A 216 0.02 -1.28 -2.42
N TYR A 217 1.15 -1.06 -1.76
CA TYR A 217 2.30 -0.29 -2.20
C TYR A 217 3.54 -1.16 -2.26
N ALA A 218 4.46 -0.84 -3.16
CA ALA A 218 5.79 -1.41 -3.18
C ALA A 218 6.84 -0.30 -3.23
N TYR A 219 7.95 -0.52 -2.53
CA TYR A 219 9.14 0.31 -2.66
C TYR A 219 9.84 0.01 -3.98
N ASN A 220 10.13 1.06 -4.76
CA ASN A 220 10.76 0.95 -6.08
C ASN A 220 12.29 0.91 -5.98
N GLY A 221 12.78 -0.08 -5.27
CA GLY A 221 14.18 -0.37 -5.06
C GLY A 221 14.34 -1.68 -4.29
N THR A 222 15.56 -1.99 -3.87
CA THR A 222 15.82 -3.23 -3.14
C THR A 222 15.35 -3.13 -1.69
N VAL A 223 15.02 -4.30 -1.11
CA VAL A 223 14.88 -4.52 0.34
C VAL A 223 15.99 -3.82 1.14
N SER A 224 17.27 -3.96 0.75
CA SER A 224 18.39 -3.33 1.47
C SER A 224 18.37 -1.80 1.42
N GLN A 225 18.05 -1.21 0.26
CA GLN A 225 17.92 0.24 0.12
C GLN A 225 16.77 0.78 0.96
N TYR A 226 15.65 0.05 0.99
CA TYR A 226 14.53 0.37 1.87
C TYR A 226 14.99 0.36 3.34
N LYS A 227 15.72 -0.68 3.76
CA LYS A 227 16.22 -0.82 5.14
C LYS A 227 17.05 0.37 5.59
N GLN A 228 18.00 0.76 4.73
CA GLN A 228 18.89 1.88 4.99
C GLN A 228 18.12 3.20 5.15
N LYS A 229 17.02 3.37 4.42
CA LYS A 229 16.32 4.65 4.33
C LYS A 229 15.16 4.81 5.33
N TYR A 230 14.49 3.71 5.70
CA TYR A 230 13.24 3.76 6.45
C TYR A 230 13.16 2.82 7.66
N GLY A 231 14.18 1.98 7.90
CA GLY A 231 14.23 1.04 9.02
C GLY A 231 14.20 -0.44 8.58
N GLN A 232 14.55 -1.36 9.49
CA GLN A 232 14.82 -2.76 9.14
C GLN A 232 13.57 -3.56 8.70
N LEU A 233 13.67 -4.28 7.58
CA LEU A 233 12.72 -5.35 7.20
C LEU A 233 13.04 -6.58 8.04
N THR A 234 12.01 -7.16 8.64
CA THR A 234 12.08 -8.49 9.24
C THR A 234 12.73 -9.46 8.25
N GLN A 235 13.77 -10.16 8.72
CA GLN A 235 14.16 -11.44 8.13
C GLN A 235 13.04 -12.45 8.42
#